data_AF-A0A951LTJ3-F1
#
_entry.id   AF-A0A951LTJ3-F1
#
_cell.length_a   1.000
_cell.length_b   1.000
_cell.length_c   1.000
_cell.angle_alpha   90.00
_cell.angle_beta   90.00
_cell.angle_gamma   90.00
#
_symmetry.space_group_name_H-M   'P 1'
#
loop_
_entity.id
_entity.type
_entity.pdbx_description
1 polymer ?
#
loop_
_entity_poly.entity_id
_entity_poly.type
_entity_poly.pdbx_seq_one_letter_code
_entity_poly.pdbx_strand_id
1 'polypeptide(L)'
;MPRPLGAQTFTATSISQAAQQARRDVGALARRADNLLRQTVADGAERGGLAVRRFRTEQANLMRDLAAIFNGRVSEDDFLLIVPTRELDLVLTMQPLVIRIAPRPQEIEEFLRAPLPTVDPKRGDETEDLLLILVLAALGFKDDGSIAASLRDDTTLASAAKATGVAVKGKNYGLATFEIERLMRLIVLPRNITAIADHAGPEARRTLYRSLVAAFVPFVGWTLFVAQVLAAIYALRDGGTAGFR
;
A
#
# COMPACT_ATOMS: atom_id res chain seq x y z
N MET A 1 -37.86 31.88 -13.24
CA MET A 1 -36.44 32.04 -13.60
C MET A 1 -35.62 31.08 -12.76
N PRO A 2 -34.80 30.19 -13.35
CA PRO A 2 -33.92 29.33 -12.58
C PRO A 2 -32.71 30.13 -12.09
N ARG A 3 -32.40 30.03 -10.79
CA ARG A 3 -31.18 30.59 -10.21
C ARG A 3 -29.97 29.84 -10.79
N PRO A 4 -28.89 30.52 -11.20
CA PRO A 4 -27.67 29.83 -11.58
C PRO A 4 -27.08 29.17 -10.32
N LEU A 5 -26.76 27.88 -10.44
CA LEU A 5 -25.93 27.15 -9.49
C LEU A 5 -24.60 27.91 -9.37
N GLY A 6 -24.34 28.46 -8.19
CA GLY A 6 -23.09 29.12 -7.88
C GLY A 6 -21.95 28.14 -8.15
N ALA A 7 -21.07 28.51 -9.09
CA ALA A 7 -19.79 27.86 -9.25
C ALA A 7 -19.10 27.88 -7.89
N GLN A 8 -18.81 26.70 -7.33
CA GLN A 8 -17.91 26.59 -6.20
C GLN A 8 -16.53 27.00 -6.69
N THR A 9 -16.23 28.29 -6.57
CA THR A 9 -14.87 28.80 -6.62
C THR A 9 -14.13 28.18 -5.45
N PHE A 10 -13.25 27.21 -5.75
CA PHE A 10 -12.15 26.83 -4.87
C PHE A 10 -11.26 28.07 -4.72
N THR A 11 -11.61 28.94 -3.76
CA THR A 11 -10.68 29.96 -3.27
C THR A 11 -9.47 29.21 -2.76
N ALA A 12 -8.30 29.46 -3.35
CA ALA A 12 -7.03 28.92 -2.91
C ALA A 12 -6.85 29.28 -1.43
N THR A 13 -7.20 28.35 -0.54
CA THR A 13 -6.92 28.43 0.88
C THR A 13 -5.42 28.52 0.99
N SER A 14 -4.90 29.64 1.51
CA SER A 14 -3.47 29.80 1.71
C SER A 14 -3.00 28.65 2.60
N ILE A 15 -2.22 27.72 2.04
CA ILE A 15 -1.63 26.61 2.80
C ILE A 15 -0.86 27.23 3.97
N SER A 16 -1.19 26.85 5.20
CA SER A 16 -0.52 27.34 6.40
C SER A 16 1.00 27.12 6.27
N GLN A 17 1.82 28.00 6.86
CA GLN A 17 3.29 27.82 6.83
C GLN A 17 3.69 26.43 7.38
N ALA A 18 2.94 25.95 8.39
CA ALA A 18 3.08 24.61 8.94
C ALA A 18 2.81 23.51 7.90
N ALA A 19 1.71 23.61 7.14
CA ALA A 19 1.39 22.65 6.08
C ALA A 19 2.37 22.72 4.89
N GLN A 20 2.88 23.90 4.54
CA GLN A 20 3.95 24.02 3.53
C GLN A 20 5.25 23.34 3.98
N GLN A 21 5.64 23.52 5.25
CA GLN A 21 6.80 22.84 5.80
C GLN A 21 6.59 21.33 5.84
N ALA A 22 5.43 20.88 6.33
CA ALA A 22 5.09 19.46 6.37
C ALA A 22 5.12 18.82 4.98
N ARG A 23 4.63 19.52 3.94
CA ARG A 23 4.73 19.05 2.55
C ARG A 23 6.17 18.82 2.10
N ARG A 24 7.10 19.69 2.48
CA ARG A 24 8.53 19.53 2.17
C ARG A 24 9.12 18.32 2.90
N ASP A 25 8.80 18.17 4.17
CA ASP A 25 9.29 17.07 5.01
C ASP A 25 8.74 15.72 4.52
N VAL A 26 7.45 15.65 4.20
CA VAL A 26 6.80 14.50 3.55
C VAL A 26 7.49 14.18 2.23
N GLY A 27 7.81 15.18 1.40
CA GLY A 27 8.56 14.96 0.17
C GLY A 27 9.96 14.37 0.39
N ALA A 28 10.63 14.71 1.50
CA ALA A 28 11.90 14.09 1.88
C ALA A 28 11.71 12.64 2.34
N LEU A 29 10.65 12.34 3.09
CA LEU A 29 10.30 10.99 3.51
C LEU A 29 9.91 10.10 2.32
N ALA A 30 9.19 10.64 1.33
CA ALA A 30 8.88 9.93 0.09
C ALA A 30 10.14 9.54 -0.68
N ARG A 31 11.16 10.41 -0.75
CA ARG A 31 12.46 10.07 -1.34
C ARG A 31 13.21 8.99 -0.54
N ARG A 32 13.13 9.02 0.79
CA ARG A 32 13.71 7.96 1.64
C ARG A 32 12.99 6.62 1.43
N ALA A 33 11.67 6.63 1.32
CA ALA A 33 10.90 5.43 0.95
C ALA A 33 11.34 4.91 -0.42
N ASP A 34 11.54 5.77 -1.42
CA ASP A 34 11.99 5.35 -2.76
C ASP A 34 13.37 4.69 -2.69
N ASN A 35 14.29 5.26 -1.91
CA ASN A 35 15.59 4.66 -1.65
C ASN A 35 15.48 3.30 -0.94
N LEU A 36 14.57 3.16 0.02
CA LEU A 36 14.29 1.90 0.69
C LEU A 36 13.85 0.83 -0.30
N LEU A 37 12.86 1.16 -1.16
CA LEU A 37 12.39 0.26 -2.21
C LEU A 37 13.52 -0.15 -3.16
N ARG A 38 14.31 0.82 -3.64
CA ARG A 38 15.47 0.54 -4.49
C ARG A 38 16.48 -0.38 -3.81
N GLN A 39 16.73 -0.23 -2.51
CA GLN A 39 17.61 -1.12 -1.76
C GLN A 39 17.00 -2.53 -1.66
N THR A 40 15.69 -2.64 -1.39
CA THR A 40 14.98 -3.94 -1.39
C THR A 40 15.08 -4.62 -2.77
N VAL A 41 15.01 -3.85 -3.86
CA VAL A 41 15.15 -4.36 -5.23
C VAL A 41 16.59 -4.71 -5.59
N ALA A 42 17.55 -3.82 -5.30
CA ALA A 42 18.96 -3.98 -5.62
C ALA A 42 19.58 -5.18 -4.89
N ASP A 43 19.11 -5.47 -3.68
CA ASP A 43 19.46 -6.68 -2.93
C ASP A 43 18.89 -7.97 -3.57
N GLY A 44 18.01 -7.86 -4.59
CA GLY A 44 17.49 -8.98 -5.38
C GLY A 44 18.56 -9.77 -6.14
N ALA A 45 19.77 -9.21 -6.28
CA ALA A 45 20.95 -9.89 -6.79
C ALA A 45 21.67 -10.76 -5.73
N GLU A 46 21.58 -10.48 -4.42
CA GLU A 46 22.16 -11.34 -3.36
C GLU A 46 21.59 -11.05 -1.94
N ARG A 47 21.10 -12.12 -1.27
CA ARG A 47 20.74 -12.27 0.17
C ARG A 47 19.45 -11.59 0.67
N GLY A 48 18.32 -12.29 0.53
CA GLY A 48 16.99 -11.85 0.99
C GLY A 48 16.91 -11.46 2.48
N GLY A 49 17.61 -12.18 3.36
CA GLY A 49 17.67 -11.85 4.79
C GLY A 49 18.25 -10.46 5.13
N LEU A 50 19.13 -9.89 4.31
CA LEU A 50 19.64 -8.52 4.52
C LEU A 50 18.61 -7.47 4.11
N ALA A 51 17.97 -7.67 2.95
CA ALA A 51 16.90 -6.80 2.45
C ALA A 51 15.75 -6.70 3.46
N VAL A 52 15.33 -7.84 4.03
CA VAL A 52 14.28 -7.90 5.07
C VAL A 52 14.66 -7.11 6.31
N ARG A 53 15.90 -7.25 6.80
CA ARG A 53 16.38 -6.50 7.98
C ARG A 53 16.40 -4.99 7.72
N ARG A 54 16.96 -4.57 6.58
CA ARG A 54 16.98 -3.14 6.18
C ARG A 54 15.57 -2.57 6.06
N PHE A 55 14.67 -3.32 5.42
CA PHE A 55 13.26 -2.97 5.32
C PHE A 55 12.65 -2.71 6.71
N ARG A 56 12.79 -3.65 7.64
CA ARG A 56 12.21 -3.50 8.99
C ARG A 56 12.78 -2.32 9.77
N THR A 57 14.08 -2.08 9.66
CA THR A 57 14.71 -0.92 10.32
C THR A 57 14.20 0.39 9.73
N GLU A 58 14.23 0.55 8.40
CA GLU A 58 13.89 1.82 7.78
C GLU A 58 12.38 2.09 7.75
N GLN A 59 11.55 1.04 7.65
CA GLN A 59 10.09 1.12 7.81
C GLN A 59 9.73 1.78 9.15
N ALA A 60 10.37 1.36 10.24
CA ALA A 60 10.08 1.90 11.57
C ALA A 60 10.44 3.40 11.67
N ASN A 61 11.56 3.81 11.09
CA ASN A 61 11.97 5.21 11.05
C ASN A 61 11.00 6.06 10.23
N LEU A 62 10.71 5.64 8.99
CA LEU A 62 9.80 6.34 8.09
C LEU A 62 8.41 6.53 8.70
N MET A 63 7.85 5.46 9.26
CA MET A 63 6.51 5.50 9.84
C MET A 63 6.42 6.41 11.07
N ARG A 64 7.43 6.39 11.94
CA ARG A 64 7.47 7.27 13.12
C ARG A 64 7.68 8.73 12.75
N ASP A 65 8.52 9.01 11.75
CA ASP A 65 8.73 10.38 11.25
C ASP A 65 7.43 10.94 10.61
N LEU A 66 6.73 10.13 9.81
CA LEU A 66 5.41 10.46 9.28
C LEU A 66 4.41 10.72 10.43
N ALA A 67 4.38 9.85 11.44
CA ALA A 67 3.53 10.01 12.62
C ALA A 67 3.75 11.37 13.29
N ALA A 68 5.01 11.75 13.49
CA ALA A 68 5.38 12.99 14.17
C ALA A 68 4.92 14.23 13.40
N ILE A 69 4.99 14.19 12.06
CA ILE A 69 4.50 15.29 11.21
C ILE A 69 2.98 15.41 11.34
N PHE A 70 2.23 14.35 11.07
CA PHE A 70 0.77 14.41 10.97
C PHE A 70 0.06 14.53 12.33
N ASN A 71 0.64 13.99 13.39
CA ASN A 71 0.02 14.02 14.72
C ASN A 71 0.52 15.16 15.61
N GLY A 72 1.58 15.87 15.20
CA GLY A 72 2.19 16.93 16.02
C GLY A 72 2.20 18.32 15.38
N ARG A 73 2.10 18.43 14.05
CA ARG A 73 2.41 19.68 13.33
C ARG A 73 1.36 20.14 12.31
N VAL A 74 0.51 19.25 11.84
CA VAL A 74 -0.45 19.54 10.76
C VAL A 74 -1.87 19.31 11.27
N SER A 75 -2.77 20.26 11.02
CA SER A 75 -4.21 20.08 11.30
C SER A 75 -4.79 19.03 10.35
N GLU A 76 -5.79 18.27 10.79
CA GLU A 76 -6.44 17.26 9.92
C GLU A 76 -7.07 17.91 8.67
N ASP A 77 -7.56 19.15 8.79
CA ASP A 77 -8.13 19.92 7.68
C ASP A 77 -7.09 20.21 6.57
N ASP A 78 -5.80 20.27 6.92
CA ASP A 78 -4.70 20.57 6.00
C ASP A 78 -4.13 19.30 5.34
N PHE A 79 -4.53 18.09 5.76
CA PHE A 79 -3.96 16.85 5.24
C PHE A 79 -4.17 16.70 3.73
N LEU A 80 -5.33 17.07 3.20
CA LEU A 80 -5.62 16.98 1.76
C LEU A 80 -4.68 17.86 0.92
N LEU A 81 -4.21 18.98 1.48
CA LEU A 81 -3.34 19.93 0.78
C LEU A 81 -1.90 19.39 0.58
N ILE A 82 -1.56 18.32 1.28
CA ILE A 82 -0.22 17.71 1.27
C ILE A 82 -0.21 16.30 0.67
N VAL A 83 -1.37 15.78 0.26
CA VAL A 83 -1.47 14.53 -0.51
C VAL A 83 -0.91 14.74 -1.93
N PRO A 84 -0.02 13.87 -2.43
CA PRO A 84 0.40 13.88 -3.83
C PRO A 84 -0.80 13.71 -4.77
N THR A 85 -0.84 14.47 -5.86
CA THR A 85 -1.95 14.44 -6.84
C THR A 85 -2.29 13.02 -7.32
N ARG A 86 -1.28 12.17 -7.51
CA ARG A 86 -1.45 10.77 -7.96
C ARG A 86 -2.23 9.87 -7.00
N GLU A 87 -2.38 10.27 -5.73
CA GLU A 87 -3.11 9.51 -4.71
C GLU A 87 -4.40 10.22 -4.24
N LEU A 88 -4.71 11.39 -4.83
CA LEU A 88 -5.83 12.22 -4.40
C LEU A 88 -7.18 11.50 -4.58
N ASP A 89 -7.40 10.81 -5.70
CA ASP A 89 -8.65 10.10 -5.97
C ASP A 89 -8.93 9.00 -4.94
N LEU A 90 -7.89 8.26 -4.54
CA LEU A 90 -8.01 7.23 -3.51
C LEU A 90 -8.39 7.87 -2.17
N VAL A 91 -7.71 8.94 -1.79
CA VAL A 91 -7.98 9.71 -0.56
C VAL A 91 -9.39 10.28 -0.54
N LEU A 92 -9.86 10.85 -1.65
CA LEU A 92 -11.24 11.36 -1.75
C LEU A 92 -12.27 10.24 -1.63
N THR A 93 -11.96 9.03 -2.12
CA THR A 93 -12.83 7.86 -1.97
C THR A 93 -12.93 7.39 -0.50
N MET A 94 -11.91 7.68 0.32
CA MET A 94 -11.90 7.34 1.75
C MET A 94 -12.69 8.33 2.62
N GLN A 95 -12.86 9.57 2.16
CA GLN A 95 -13.47 10.66 2.94
C GLN A 95 -14.91 10.34 3.41
N PRO A 96 -15.83 9.80 2.58
CA PRO A 96 -17.18 9.44 3.02
C PRO A 96 -17.22 8.37 4.12
N LEU A 97 -16.13 7.62 4.29
CA LEU A 97 -16.02 6.54 5.29
C LEU A 97 -15.52 7.04 6.65
N VAL A 98 -15.31 8.35 6.79
CA VAL A 98 -14.77 9.00 8.00
C VAL A 98 -13.46 8.32 8.43
N ILE A 99 -12.63 7.99 7.44
CA ILE A 99 -11.31 7.41 7.65
C ILE A 99 -10.31 8.55 7.63
N ARG A 100 -9.58 8.67 8.74
CA ARG A 100 -8.46 9.59 8.83
C ARG A 100 -7.36 9.12 7.88
N ILE A 101 -6.93 9.99 6.98
CA ILE A 101 -5.98 9.64 5.91
C ILE A 101 -4.52 9.63 6.37
N ALA A 102 -4.26 10.03 7.61
CA ALA A 102 -2.98 9.88 8.29
C ALA A 102 -3.11 8.89 9.46
N PRO A 103 -2.19 7.91 9.57
CA PRO A 103 -2.29 6.89 10.61
C PRO A 103 -2.08 7.50 12.00
N ARG A 104 -2.83 7.00 12.98
CA ARG A 104 -2.66 7.31 14.40
C ARG A 104 -1.40 6.62 14.94
N PRO A 105 -0.75 7.14 15.99
CA PRO A 105 0.43 6.51 16.57
C PRO A 105 0.23 5.03 16.94
N GLN A 106 -0.95 4.67 17.44
CA GLN A 106 -1.29 3.29 17.79
C GLN A 106 -1.35 2.38 16.56
N GLU A 107 -1.98 2.82 15.47
CA GLU A 107 -2.08 2.07 14.20
C GLU A 107 -0.68 1.83 13.59
N ILE A 108 0.23 2.79 13.78
CA ILE A 108 1.63 2.65 13.35
C ILE A 108 2.34 1.60 14.18
N GLU A 109 2.24 1.65 15.50
CA GLU A 109 2.89 0.67 16.37
C GLU A 109 2.33 -0.75 16.18
N GLU A 110 1.02 -0.89 15.93
CA GLU A 110 0.39 -2.15 15.55
C GLU A 110 0.96 -2.68 14.23
N PHE A 111 1.05 -1.83 13.20
CA PHE A 111 1.61 -2.18 11.90
C PHE A 111 3.09 -2.57 11.98
N LEU A 112 3.89 -1.85 12.79
CA LEU A 112 5.31 -2.16 12.97
C LEU A 112 5.55 -3.47 13.73
N ARG A 113 4.66 -3.83 14.66
CA ARG A 113 4.73 -5.10 15.41
C ARG A 113 4.22 -6.29 14.61
N ALA A 114 3.38 -6.05 13.61
CA ALA A 114 2.85 -7.12 12.78
C ALA A 114 3.98 -7.90 12.08
N PRO A 115 3.89 -9.25 12.03
CA PRO A 115 4.82 -10.05 11.24
C PRO A 115 4.75 -9.64 9.76
N LEU A 116 5.75 -10.04 8.96
CA LEU A 116 5.64 -9.83 7.52
C LEU A 116 4.43 -10.64 7.04
N PRO A 117 3.68 -10.15 6.04
CA PRO A 117 2.58 -10.92 5.48
C PRO A 117 3.14 -12.27 5.00
N THR A 118 2.40 -13.33 5.27
CA THR A 118 2.76 -14.70 4.88
C THR A 118 1.62 -15.32 4.12
N VAL A 119 1.96 -16.33 3.31
CA VAL A 119 1.00 -17.22 2.65
C VAL A 119 1.50 -18.64 2.81
N ASP A 120 0.57 -19.56 3.08
CA ASP A 120 0.85 -20.99 3.16
C ASP A 120 0.46 -21.66 1.83
N PRO A 121 1.43 -22.01 0.97
CA PRO A 121 1.11 -22.54 -0.36
C PRO A 121 0.54 -23.95 -0.26
N LYS A 122 -0.63 -24.16 -0.86
CA LYS A 122 -1.18 -25.48 -1.06
C LYS A 122 -0.60 -26.09 -2.34
N ARG A 123 -0.63 -27.42 -2.40
CA ARG A 123 -0.13 -28.16 -3.57
C ARG A 123 -0.98 -27.80 -4.80
N GLY A 124 -0.33 -27.22 -5.81
CA GLY A 124 -0.99 -26.82 -7.07
C GLY A 124 -1.37 -25.34 -7.13
N ASP A 125 -1.13 -24.56 -6.08
CA ASP A 125 -1.40 -23.12 -6.10
C ASP A 125 -0.54 -22.43 -7.16
N GLU A 126 -1.20 -21.59 -7.97
CA GLU A 126 -0.53 -20.74 -8.94
C GLU A 126 0.16 -19.57 -8.22
N THR A 127 1.27 -19.08 -8.78
CA THR A 127 2.03 -17.99 -8.15
C THR A 127 1.22 -16.69 -8.12
N GLU A 128 0.36 -16.48 -9.11
CA GLU A 128 -0.60 -15.39 -9.18
C GLU A 128 -1.54 -15.39 -7.97
N ASP A 129 -2.03 -16.55 -7.56
CA ASP A 129 -2.92 -16.69 -6.40
C ASP A 129 -2.16 -16.42 -5.10
N LEU A 130 -0.97 -16.99 -4.96
CA LEU A 130 -0.11 -16.75 -3.80
C LEU A 130 0.25 -15.26 -3.67
N LEU A 131 0.44 -14.56 -4.79
CA LEU A 131 0.70 -13.11 -4.80
C LEU A 131 -0.53 -12.31 -4.37
N LEU A 132 -1.71 -12.63 -4.89
CA LEU A 132 -2.96 -11.97 -4.49
C LEU A 132 -3.24 -12.19 -3.00
N ILE A 133 -3.11 -13.42 -2.50
CA ILE A 133 -3.28 -13.74 -1.09
C ILE A 133 -2.25 -12.97 -0.24
N LEU A 134 -1.00 -12.90 -0.68
CA LEU A 134 0.04 -12.16 0.03
C LEU A 134 -0.25 -10.65 0.10
N VAL A 135 -0.74 -10.08 -0.99
CA VAL A 135 -1.16 -8.68 -1.06
C VAL A 135 -2.36 -8.41 -0.14
N LEU A 136 -3.36 -9.29 -0.16
CA LEU A 136 -4.51 -9.22 0.74
C LEU A 136 -4.08 -9.34 2.21
N ALA A 137 -3.12 -10.22 2.52
CA ALA A 137 -2.52 -10.34 3.84
C ALA A 137 -1.78 -9.07 4.27
N ALA A 138 -1.07 -8.40 3.34
CA ALA A 138 -0.45 -7.10 3.60
C ALA A 138 -1.48 -5.99 3.91
N LEU A 139 -2.71 -6.14 3.39
CA LEU A 139 -3.86 -5.29 3.69
C LEU A 139 -4.66 -5.77 4.93
N GLY A 140 -4.16 -6.75 5.68
CA GLY A 140 -4.78 -7.24 6.91
C GLY A 140 -5.93 -8.23 6.69
N PHE A 141 -6.11 -8.76 5.47
CA PHE A 141 -7.09 -9.80 5.19
C PHE A 141 -6.46 -11.18 5.27
N LYS A 142 -7.12 -12.09 5.99
CA LYS A 142 -6.83 -13.52 5.88
C LYS A 142 -7.71 -14.06 4.76
N ASP A 143 -7.10 -14.40 3.65
CA ASP A 143 -7.78 -15.01 2.52
C ASP A 143 -7.40 -16.49 2.45
N ASP A 144 -8.42 -17.36 2.39
CA ASP A 144 -8.26 -18.79 2.16
C ASP A 144 -8.14 -19.17 0.68
N GLY A 145 -8.25 -18.15 -0.18
CA GLY A 145 -8.18 -18.20 -1.65
C GLY A 145 -9.49 -17.75 -2.31
N SER A 146 -10.57 -17.57 -1.55
CA SER A 146 -11.88 -17.18 -2.08
C SER A 146 -11.91 -15.76 -2.62
N ILE A 147 -11.26 -14.80 -1.93
CA ILE A 147 -11.19 -13.41 -2.38
C ILE A 147 -10.26 -13.30 -3.59
N ALA A 148 -9.10 -13.96 -3.54
CA ALA A 148 -8.17 -14.03 -4.66
C ALA A 148 -8.83 -14.62 -5.91
N ALA A 149 -9.65 -15.68 -5.77
CA ALA A 149 -10.41 -16.25 -6.87
C ALA A 149 -11.39 -15.25 -7.49
N SER A 150 -12.17 -14.55 -6.67
CA SER A 150 -13.11 -13.50 -7.12
C SER A 150 -12.40 -12.37 -7.86
N LEU A 151 -11.24 -11.93 -7.36
CA LEU A 151 -10.44 -10.88 -8.00
C LEU A 151 -9.86 -11.30 -9.37
N ARG A 152 -9.70 -12.59 -9.64
CA ARG A 152 -9.23 -13.09 -10.95
C ARG A 152 -10.27 -12.97 -12.05
N ASP A 153 -11.54 -12.84 -11.71
CA ASP A 153 -12.59 -12.62 -12.72
C ASP A 153 -12.42 -11.26 -13.42
N ASP A 154 -11.72 -10.30 -12.80
CA ASP A 154 -11.25 -9.09 -13.46
C ASP A 154 -10.00 -9.39 -14.31
N THR A 155 -10.19 -9.42 -15.63
CA THR A 155 -9.12 -9.66 -16.62
C THR A 155 -7.91 -8.75 -16.48
N THR A 156 -8.08 -7.51 -16.02
CA THR A 156 -6.99 -6.54 -15.84
C THR A 156 -6.17 -6.87 -14.61
N LEU A 157 -6.84 -7.26 -13.52
CA LEU A 157 -6.19 -7.77 -12.30
C LEU A 157 -5.45 -9.07 -12.57
N ALA A 158 -6.10 -10.03 -13.23
CA ALA A 158 -5.48 -11.31 -13.59
C ALA A 158 -4.21 -11.10 -14.44
N SER A 159 -4.27 -10.18 -15.42
CA SER A 159 -3.10 -9.83 -16.22
C SER A 159 -1.98 -9.21 -15.39
N ALA A 160 -2.28 -8.33 -14.43
CA ALA A 160 -1.28 -7.70 -13.57
C ALA A 160 -0.66 -8.71 -12.58
N ALA A 161 -1.49 -9.59 -12.02
CA ALA A 161 -1.03 -10.67 -11.14
C ALA A 161 -0.10 -11.63 -11.89
N LYS A 162 -0.45 -12.00 -13.13
CA LYS A 162 0.40 -12.81 -14.01
C LYS A 162 1.72 -12.12 -14.34
N ALA A 163 1.70 -10.84 -14.74
CA ALA A 163 2.92 -10.09 -15.02
C ALA A 163 3.84 -10.00 -13.78
N THR A 164 3.25 -9.78 -12.60
CA THR A 164 3.95 -9.81 -11.32
C THR A 164 4.57 -11.19 -11.07
N GLY A 165 3.81 -12.27 -11.23
CA GLY A 165 4.28 -13.64 -11.05
C GLY A 165 5.46 -13.99 -11.96
N VAL A 166 5.37 -13.62 -13.24
CA VAL A 166 6.47 -13.79 -14.21
C VAL A 166 7.72 -13.01 -13.77
N ALA A 167 7.57 -11.74 -13.35
CA ALA A 167 8.70 -10.92 -12.92
C ALA A 167 9.37 -11.49 -11.66
N VAL A 168 8.58 -11.95 -10.68
CA VAL A 168 9.07 -12.56 -9.44
C VAL A 168 9.81 -13.86 -9.71
N LYS A 169 9.24 -14.78 -10.51
CA LYS A 169 9.89 -16.03 -10.92
C LYS A 169 11.18 -15.79 -11.71
N GLY A 170 11.14 -14.80 -12.61
CA GLY A 170 12.29 -14.37 -13.38
C GLY A 170 13.34 -13.59 -12.57
N LYS A 171 13.11 -13.36 -11.25
CA LYS A 171 13.96 -12.56 -10.37
C LYS A 171 14.21 -11.13 -10.87
N ASN A 172 13.31 -10.62 -11.71
CA ASN A 172 13.34 -9.26 -12.21
C ASN A 172 12.57 -8.34 -11.23
N TYR A 173 13.17 -8.10 -10.06
CA TYR A 173 12.52 -7.37 -8.97
C TYR A 173 12.26 -5.88 -9.29
N GLY A 174 13.00 -5.30 -10.23
CA GLY A 174 12.70 -3.97 -10.76
C GLY A 174 11.37 -3.95 -11.52
N LEU A 175 11.13 -4.95 -12.36
CA LEU A 175 9.83 -5.11 -13.02
C LEU A 175 8.72 -5.52 -12.03
N ALA A 176 9.02 -6.43 -11.09
CA ALA A 176 8.05 -6.86 -10.08
C ALA A 176 7.56 -5.67 -9.24
N THR A 177 8.44 -4.73 -8.93
CA THR A 177 8.08 -3.48 -8.24
C THR A 177 6.97 -2.71 -8.97
N PHE A 178 7.16 -2.50 -10.27
CA PHE A 178 6.19 -1.79 -11.10
C PHE A 178 4.86 -2.56 -11.20
N GLU A 179 4.93 -3.88 -11.39
CA GLU A 179 3.73 -4.71 -11.51
C GLU A 179 2.96 -4.87 -10.18
N ILE A 180 3.65 -4.90 -9.03
CA ILE A 180 3.00 -4.86 -7.71
C ILE A 180 2.30 -3.52 -7.50
N GLU A 181 2.94 -2.39 -7.84
CA GLU A 181 2.25 -1.08 -7.76
C GLU A 181 1.01 -1.05 -8.66
N ARG A 182 1.13 -1.54 -9.90
CA ARG A 182 -0.01 -1.66 -10.82
C ARG A 182 -1.12 -2.53 -10.22
N LEU A 183 -0.77 -3.69 -9.69
CA LEU A 183 -1.71 -4.62 -9.05
C LEU A 183 -2.46 -3.91 -7.91
N MET A 184 -1.76 -3.14 -7.08
CA MET A 184 -2.36 -2.38 -5.98
C MET A 184 -3.33 -1.31 -6.47
N ARG A 185 -2.95 -0.53 -7.49
CA ARG A 185 -3.83 0.48 -8.09
C ARG A 185 -5.12 -0.15 -8.63
N LEU A 186 -5.05 -1.37 -9.14
CA LEU A 186 -6.23 -2.11 -9.60
C LEU A 186 -7.07 -2.64 -8.43
N ILE A 187 -6.46 -3.19 -7.38
CA ILE A 187 -7.16 -3.70 -6.20
C ILE A 187 -7.98 -2.60 -5.52
N VAL A 188 -7.44 -1.38 -5.44
CA VAL A 188 -8.13 -0.26 -4.79
C VAL A 188 -9.18 0.43 -5.67
N LEU A 189 -9.46 -0.08 -6.86
CA LEU A 189 -10.58 0.42 -7.66
C LEU A 189 -11.91 0.16 -6.95
N PRO A 190 -12.89 1.07 -7.01
CA PRO A 190 -14.16 0.92 -6.30
C PRO A 190 -14.88 -0.41 -6.55
N ARG A 191 -14.81 -0.94 -7.77
CA ARG A 191 -15.40 -2.25 -8.13
C ARG A 191 -14.74 -3.42 -7.38
N ASN A 192 -13.41 -3.40 -7.26
CA ASN A 192 -12.64 -4.49 -6.66
C ASN A 192 -12.71 -4.41 -5.12
N ILE A 193 -12.74 -3.20 -4.56
CA ILE A 193 -13.03 -2.99 -3.14
C ILE A 193 -14.44 -3.50 -2.78
N THR A 194 -15.41 -3.32 -3.68
CA THR A 194 -16.77 -3.85 -3.48
C THR A 194 -16.76 -5.37 -3.51
N ALA A 195 -16.12 -5.98 -4.50
CA ALA A 195 -15.97 -7.44 -4.56
C ALA A 195 -15.31 -8.02 -3.29
N ILE A 196 -14.21 -7.41 -2.82
CA ILE A 196 -13.57 -7.80 -1.56
C ILE A 196 -14.54 -7.67 -0.39
N ALA A 197 -15.31 -6.57 -0.33
CA ALA A 197 -16.25 -6.35 0.76
C ALA A 197 -17.43 -7.32 0.75
N ASP A 198 -17.93 -7.70 -0.42
CA ASP A 198 -19.02 -8.67 -0.57
C ASP A 198 -18.59 -10.06 -0.07
N HIS A 199 -17.31 -10.41 -0.25
CA HIS A 199 -16.75 -11.66 0.26
C HIS A 199 -16.38 -11.61 1.76
N ALA A 200 -15.72 -10.54 2.21
CA ALA A 200 -15.17 -10.44 3.56
C ALA A 200 -16.12 -9.83 4.60
N GLY A 201 -17.29 -9.35 4.16
CA GLY A 201 -18.33 -8.80 5.02
C GLY A 201 -18.32 -7.27 5.15
N PRO A 202 -19.32 -6.69 5.83
CA PRO A 202 -19.62 -5.26 5.78
C PRO A 202 -18.50 -4.34 6.31
N GLU A 203 -17.65 -4.82 7.21
CA GLU A 203 -16.51 -4.05 7.75
C GLU A 203 -15.26 -4.10 6.86
N ALA A 204 -15.21 -5.01 5.88
CA ALA A 204 -14.02 -5.23 5.07
C ALA A 204 -13.58 -3.98 4.31
N ARG A 205 -14.53 -3.20 3.77
CA ARG A 205 -14.20 -1.92 3.12
C ARG A 205 -13.45 -0.99 4.07
N ARG A 206 -13.92 -0.87 5.32
CA ARG A 206 -13.28 -0.01 6.33
C ARG A 206 -11.91 -0.53 6.73
N THR A 207 -11.79 -1.85 6.93
CA THR A 207 -10.52 -2.52 7.21
C THR A 207 -9.51 -2.28 6.10
N LEU A 208 -9.90 -2.47 4.84
CA LEU A 208 -9.03 -2.27 3.67
C LEU A 208 -8.45 -0.87 3.65
N TYR A 209 -9.31 0.15 3.76
CA TYR A 209 -8.86 1.53 3.74
C TYR A 209 -8.01 1.90 4.96
N ARG A 210 -8.33 1.42 6.17
CA ARG A 210 -7.47 1.62 7.34
C ARG A 210 -6.09 1.00 7.16
N SER A 211 -6.04 -0.22 6.64
CA SER A 211 -4.78 -0.90 6.31
C SER A 211 -3.99 -0.15 5.25
N LEU A 212 -4.66 0.43 4.24
CA LEU A 212 -4.01 1.30 3.25
C LEU A 212 -3.39 2.55 3.91
N VAL A 213 -4.07 3.18 4.87
CA VAL A 213 -3.49 4.32 5.60
C VAL A 213 -2.21 3.93 6.32
N ALA A 214 -2.15 2.73 6.91
CA ALA A 214 -0.97 2.25 7.63
C ALA A 214 0.15 1.73 6.71
N ALA A 215 -0.19 0.98 5.65
CA ALA A 215 0.79 0.26 4.83
C ALA A 215 1.28 1.06 3.61
N PHE A 216 0.40 1.87 3.01
CA PHE A 216 0.69 2.70 1.85
C PHE A 216 1.08 4.11 2.27
N VAL A 217 0.49 4.65 3.35
CA VAL A 217 0.55 6.04 3.78
C VAL A 217 0.37 6.99 2.57
N PRO A 218 -0.83 7.57 2.36
CA PRO A 218 -1.19 8.36 1.17
C PRO A 218 -0.24 9.50 0.77
N PHE A 219 0.73 9.82 1.61
CA PHE A 219 1.72 10.86 1.47
C PHE A 219 3.05 10.40 0.86
N VAL A 220 3.44 9.14 1.00
CA VAL A 220 4.68 8.58 0.41
C VAL A 220 4.41 7.66 -0.79
N GLY A 221 3.14 7.27 -1.00
CA GLY A 221 2.70 6.46 -2.13
C GLY A 221 2.99 4.96 -1.94
N TRP A 222 2.88 4.18 -3.03
CA TRP A 222 2.97 2.71 -3.00
C TRP A 222 4.31 2.14 -2.58
N THR A 223 5.33 2.97 -2.51
CA THR A 223 6.71 2.57 -2.28
C THR A 223 6.91 1.74 -1.01
N LEU A 224 6.31 2.15 0.11
CA LEU A 224 6.44 1.42 1.37
C LEU A 224 5.73 0.06 1.31
N PHE A 225 4.52 0.05 0.75
CA PHE A 225 3.73 -1.16 0.55
C PHE A 225 4.45 -2.15 -0.35
N VAL A 226 4.96 -1.70 -1.50
CA VAL A 226 5.68 -2.55 -2.46
C VAL A 226 6.94 -3.13 -1.82
N ALA A 227 7.70 -2.32 -1.07
CA ALA A 227 8.86 -2.81 -0.33
C ALA A 227 8.50 -3.88 0.70
N GLN A 228 7.34 -3.76 1.38
CA GLN A 228 6.83 -4.76 2.31
C GLN A 228 6.52 -6.09 1.61
N VAL A 229 5.81 -6.03 0.47
CA VAL A 229 5.47 -7.23 -0.31
C VAL A 229 6.73 -7.91 -0.82
N LEU A 230 7.70 -7.16 -1.35
CA LEU A 230 8.97 -7.73 -1.80
C LEU A 230 9.78 -8.35 -0.64
N ALA A 231 9.83 -7.70 0.52
CA ALA A 231 10.46 -8.26 1.71
C ALA A 231 9.80 -9.58 2.15
N ALA A 232 8.47 -9.66 2.07
CA ALA A 232 7.73 -10.88 2.35
C ALA A 232 8.04 -12.00 1.34
N ILE A 233 8.09 -11.67 0.04
CA ILE A 233 8.48 -12.62 -1.01
C ILE A 233 9.89 -13.18 -0.74
N TYR A 234 10.85 -12.33 -0.35
CA TYR A 234 12.19 -12.80 0.02
C TYR A 234 12.18 -13.72 1.23
N ALA A 235 11.43 -13.38 2.28
CA ALA A 235 11.32 -14.21 3.47
C ALA A 235 10.73 -15.60 3.16
N LEU A 236 9.70 -15.65 2.30
CA LEU A 236 9.07 -16.90 1.87
C LEU A 236 10.00 -17.73 0.98
N ARG A 237 10.68 -17.09 0.02
CA ARG A 237 11.65 -17.76 -0.86
C ARG A 237 12.80 -18.39 -0.06
N ASP A 238 13.40 -17.62 0.86
CA ASP A 238 14.51 -18.08 1.70
C ASP A 238 14.04 -19.15 2.71
N GLY A 239 12.77 -19.08 3.15
CA GLY A 239 12.10 -20.11 3.96
C GLY A 239 11.69 -21.38 3.20
N GLY A 240 11.88 -21.42 1.88
CA GLY A 240 11.66 -22.61 1.06
C GLY A 240 10.27 -22.77 0.45
N THR A 241 9.43 -21.75 0.48
CA THR A 241 8.09 -21.74 -0.12
C THR A 241 8.17 -21.97 -1.64
N ALA A 242 7.68 -23.12 -2.11
CA ALA A 242 7.87 -23.60 -3.49
C ALA A 242 7.29 -22.67 -4.57
N GLY A 243 6.22 -21.93 -4.29
CA GLY A 243 5.57 -21.03 -5.25
C GLY A 243 6.34 -19.74 -5.58
N PHE A 244 7.39 -19.42 -4.82
CA PHE A 244 8.23 -18.21 -5.00
C PHE A 244 9.70 -18.55 -5.32
N ARG A 245 10.02 -19.81 -5.60
CA ARG A 245 11.36 -20.26 -6.02
C ARG A 245 11.61 -20.04 -7.51
#